data_AF-A0A957NIF8-F1
#
_entry.id   AF-A0A957NIF8-F1
#
_cell.length_a   1.000
_cell.length_b   1.000
_cell.length_c   1.000
_cell.angle_alpha   90.00
_cell.angle_beta   90.00
_cell.angle_gamma   90.00
#
_symmetry.space_group_name_H-M   'P 1'
#
loop_
_entity.id
_entity.type
_entity.pdbx_description
1 polymer ?
#
loop_
_entity_poly.entity_id
_entity_poly.type
_entity_poly.pdbx_seq_one_letter_code
_entity_poly.pdbx_strand_id
1 'polypeptide(L)'
;MEKVQVGGVKRPLAEVVREIEQREWWRAIRMRDLMSSPVICVDSLTTVTDAHILMHDRKIRRLPVIDDGKLVGILTQGDVRGAMPSEVTTLNRAEQDYLIRQLKVERVMSREVIVATEEMTLADAARLLVQYKIGGL
;
A
#
# COMPACT_ATOMS: atom_id res chain seq x y z
N MET A 1 -0.90 6.76 25.73
CA MET A 1 0.21 6.07 25.04
C MET A 1 -0.27 5.57 23.69
N GLU A 2 0.47 5.85 22.62
CA GLU A 2 0.16 5.40 21.26
C GLU A 2 0.32 3.88 21.12
N LYS A 3 -0.61 3.21 20.42
CA LYS A 3 -0.65 1.75 20.24
C LYS A 3 -0.63 1.36 18.76
N VAL A 4 -0.03 0.22 18.46
CA VAL A 4 0.04 -0.41 17.13
C VAL A 4 -0.43 -1.87 17.22
N GLN A 5 -0.97 -2.42 16.12
CA GLN A 5 -1.40 -3.81 16.04
C GLN A 5 -0.31 -4.67 15.38
N VAL A 6 0.22 -5.65 16.11
CA VAL A 6 1.25 -6.59 15.63
C VAL A 6 0.78 -8.00 15.95
N GLY A 7 0.70 -8.88 14.94
CA GLY A 7 0.23 -10.26 15.13
C GLY A 7 -1.18 -10.38 15.70
N GLY A 8 -2.05 -9.39 15.45
CA GLY A 8 -3.42 -9.33 16.00
C GLY A 8 -3.51 -8.75 17.42
N VAL A 9 -2.39 -8.40 18.06
CA VAL A 9 -2.35 -7.87 19.43
C VAL A 9 -2.00 -6.38 19.42
N LYS A 10 -2.72 -5.57 20.22
CA LYS A 10 -2.42 -4.14 20.40
C LYS A 10 -1.29 -3.95 21.42
N ARG A 11 -0.18 -3.36 20.99
CA ARG A 11 1.03 -3.12 21.81
C ARG A 11 1.43 -1.64 21.81
N PRO A 12 2.09 -1.12 22.86
CA PRO A 12 2.65 0.23 22.85
C PRO A 12 3.69 0.42 21.74
N LEU A 13 3.59 1.54 21.01
CA LEU A 13 4.51 1.83 19.90
C LEU A 13 5.98 1.82 20.34
N ALA A 14 6.28 2.49 21.46
CA ALA A 14 7.64 2.58 21.99
C ALA A 14 8.24 1.22 22.40
N GLU A 15 7.41 0.28 22.83
CA GLU A 15 7.85 -1.09 23.17
C GLU A 15 8.22 -1.86 21.91
N VAL A 16 7.35 -1.84 20.89
CA VAL A 16 7.60 -2.51 19.61
C VAL A 16 8.84 -1.95 18.91
N VAL A 17 9.02 -0.62 18.91
CA VAL A 17 10.20 0.01 18.33
C VAL A 17 11.47 -0.47 19.04
N ARG A 18 11.53 -0.43 20.38
CA ARG A 18 12.69 -0.89 21.16
C ARG A 18 13.07 -2.34 20.85
N GLU A 19 12.08 -3.23 20.71
CA GLU A 19 12.32 -4.64 20.35
C GLU A 19 12.92 -4.81 18.97
N ILE A 20 12.51 -3.98 18.00
CA ILE A 20 13.09 -3.97 16.65
C ILE A 20 14.56 -3.54 16.73
N GLU A 21 14.89 -2.53 17.54
CA GLU A 21 16.27 -2.00 17.62
C GLU A 21 17.25 -2.98 18.25
N GLN A 22 16.79 -3.85 19.14
CA GLN A 22 17.61 -4.85 19.84
C GLN A 22 17.90 -6.09 19.00
N ARG A 23 17.27 -6.23 17.81
CA ARG A 23 17.48 -7.39 16.92
C ARG A 23 18.65 -7.14 15.99
N GLU A 24 19.85 -7.55 16.42
CA GLU A 24 21.10 -7.39 15.67
C GLU A 24 21.02 -7.89 14.21
N TRP A 25 20.39 -9.04 13.97
CA TRP A 25 20.30 -9.60 12.62
C TRP A 25 19.39 -8.81 11.67
N TRP A 26 18.41 -8.04 12.17
CA TRP A 26 17.58 -7.16 11.32
C TRP A 26 18.37 -5.98 10.77
N ARG A 27 19.49 -5.63 11.41
CA ARG A 27 20.40 -4.58 10.94
C ARG A 27 21.35 -5.08 9.84
N ALA A 28 21.56 -6.39 9.77
CA ALA A 28 22.42 -7.02 8.77
C ALA A 28 21.70 -7.26 7.44
N ILE A 29 20.38 -7.46 7.46
CA ILE A 29 19.58 -7.69 6.25
C ILE A 29 19.23 -6.36 5.57
N ARG A 30 19.44 -6.30 4.25
CA ARG A 30 19.10 -5.15 3.41
C ARG A 30 17.78 -5.38 2.69
N MET A 31 17.05 -4.31 2.39
CA MET A 31 15.76 -4.39 1.70
C MET A 31 15.87 -5.02 0.31
N ARG A 32 16.99 -4.84 -0.40
CA ARG A 32 17.25 -5.51 -1.68
C ARG A 32 17.13 -7.04 -1.62
N ASP A 33 17.43 -7.63 -0.47
CA ASP A 33 17.38 -9.09 -0.26
C ASP A 33 15.95 -9.59 0.01
N LEU A 34 15.01 -8.67 0.27
CA LEU A 34 13.63 -8.96 0.68
C LEU A 34 12.57 -8.43 -0.29
N MET A 35 12.88 -7.37 -1.03
CA MET A 35 11.94 -6.70 -1.91
C MET A 35 11.56 -7.58 -3.11
N SER A 36 10.38 -7.35 -3.66
CA SER A 36 9.97 -7.98 -4.93
C SER A 36 10.43 -7.14 -6.11
N SER A 37 11.08 -7.77 -7.09
CA SER A 37 11.49 -7.15 -8.34
C SER A 37 11.33 -8.14 -9.51
N PRO A 38 10.77 -7.73 -10.67
CA PRO A 38 10.24 -6.41 -10.97
C PRO A 38 8.91 -6.13 -10.25
N VAL A 39 8.68 -4.88 -9.85
CA VAL A 39 7.40 -4.47 -9.24
C VAL A 39 6.33 -4.29 -10.32
N ILE A 40 5.13 -4.77 -10.05
CA ILE A 40 3.97 -4.55 -10.92
C ILE A 40 3.40 -3.17 -10.60
N CYS A 41 3.34 -2.29 -11.59
CA CYS A 41 2.85 -0.92 -11.46
C CYS A 41 1.73 -0.64 -12.48
N VAL A 42 1.04 0.48 -12.29
CA VAL A 42 0.05 1.05 -13.20
C VAL A 42 0.35 2.52 -13.42
N ASP A 43 -0.23 3.12 -14.45
CA ASP A 43 -0.22 4.58 -14.64
C ASP A 43 -1.44 5.24 -13.96
N SER A 44 -1.41 6.56 -13.85
CA SER A 44 -2.46 7.34 -13.18
C SER A 44 -3.81 7.33 -13.91
N LEU A 45 -3.79 7.06 -15.22
CA LEU A 45 -4.96 6.99 -16.10
C LEU A 45 -5.55 5.57 -16.20
N THR A 46 -4.95 4.59 -15.55
CA THR A 46 -5.49 3.25 -15.42
C THR A 46 -6.83 3.32 -14.69
N THR A 47 -7.79 2.48 -15.08
CA THR A 47 -9.08 2.46 -14.37
C THR A 47 -8.96 1.71 -13.05
N VAL A 48 -9.75 2.10 -12.07
CA VAL A 48 -9.83 1.39 -10.78
C VAL A 48 -10.27 -0.06 -10.99
N THR A 49 -11.14 -0.32 -11.97
CA THR A 49 -11.57 -1.68 -12.34
C THR A 49 -10.40 -2.52 -12.86
N ASP A 50 -9.62 -2.01 -13.80
CA ASP A 50 -8.47 -2.74 -14.37
C ASP A 50 -7.40 -2.98 -13.30
N ALA A 51 -7.15 -1.98 -12.45
CA ALA A 51 -6.25 -2.12 -11.32
C ALA A 51 -6.74 -3.19 -10.32
N HIS A 52 -8.05 -3.27 -10.07
CA HIS A 52 -8.64 -4.29 -9.20
C HIS A 52 -8.47 -5.71 -9.78
N ILE A 53 -8.74 -5.89 -11.07
CA ILE A 53 -8.53 -7.16 -11.78
C ILE A 53 -7.06 -7.56 -11.71
N LEU A 54 -6.14 -6.62 -11.99
CA LEU A 54 -4.71 -6.85 -11.91
C LEU A 54 -4.27 -7.27 -10.49
N MET A 55 -4.77 -6.60 -9.45
CA MET A 55 -4.50 -6.96 -8.06
C MET A 55 -4.96 -8.40 -7.76
N HIS A 56 -6.18 -8.76 -8.18
CA HIS A 56 -6.75 -10.08 -7.98
C HIS A 56 -5.91 -11.17 -8.69
N ASP A 57 -5.64 -10.98 -9.98
CA ASP A 57 -4.98 -11.97 -10.82
C ASP A 57 -3.51 -12.19 -10.40
N ARG A 58 -2.85 -11.12 -9.97
CA ARG A 58 -1.46 -11.17 -9.50
C ARG A 58 -1.34 -11.45 -8.00
N LYS A 59 -2.46 -11.57 -7.29
CA LYS A 59 -2.52 -11.80 -5.83
C LYS A 59 -1.74 -10.75 -5.03
N ILE A 60 -1.76 -9.50 -5.48
CA ILE A 60 -1.12 -8.36 -4.83
C ILE A 60 -2.18 -7.40 -4.32
N ARG A 61 -1.83 -6.61 -3.30
CA ARG A 61 -2.77 -5.72 -2.60
C ARG A 61 -2.45 -4.24 -2.75
N ARG A 62 -1.36 -3.93 -3.47
CA ARG A 62 -0.85 -2.58 -3.69
C ARG A 62 -0.22 -2.51 -5.07
N LEU A 63 -0.40 -1.35 -5.71
CA LEU A 63 0.17 -1.02 -7.00
C LEU A 63 0.83 0.36 -6.89
N PRO A 64 2.16 0.46 -7.04
CA PRO A 64 2.79 1.74 -7.30
C PRO A 64 2.20 2.37 -8.57
N VAL A 65 1.98 3.69 -8.52
CA VAL A 65 1.48 4.46 -9.67
C VAL A 65 2.64 5.24 -10.24
N ILE A 66 3.00 4.94 -11.49
CA ILE A 66 4.16 5.50 -12.19
C ILE A 66 3.69 6.25 -13.43
N ASP A 67 4.02 7.55 -13.51
CA ASP A 67 3.84 8.37 -14.71
C ASP A 67 5.20 8.94 -15.13
N ASP A 68 5.49 8.94 -16.43
CA ASP A 68 6.76 9.47 -16.98
C ASP A 68 8.02 8.95 -16.25
N GLY A 69 7.98 7.69 -15.82
CA GLY A 69 9.08 7.05 -15.08
C GLY A 69 9.22 7.49 -13.62
N LYS A 70 8.26 8.24 -13.07
CA LYS A 70 8.27 8.74 -11.69
C LYS A 70 7.15 8.14 -10.87
N LEU A 71 7.45 7.80 -9.62
CA LEU A 71 6.44 7.42 -8.64
C LEU A 71 5.59 8.63 -8.26
N VAL A 72 4.31 8.59 -8.60
CA VAL A 72 3.34 9.67 -8.33
C VAL A 72 2.31 9.31 -7.26
N GLY A 73 2.25 8.03 -6.87
CA GLY A 73 1.37 7.57 -5.80
C GLY A 73 1.40 6.06 -5.59
N ILE A 74 0.53 5.60 -4.70
CA ILE A 74 0.27 4.18 -4.45
C ILE A 74 -1.23 3.94 -4.38
N LEU A 75 -1.69 2.91 -5.07
CA LEU A 75 -3.06 2.42 -4.97
C LEU A 75 -3.09 1.16 -4.12
N THR A 76 -3.91 1.15 -3.07
CA THR A 76 -4.13 -0.03 -2.23
C THR A 76 -5.49 -0.66 -2.50
N GLN A 77 -5.62 -1.95 -2.16
CA GLN A 77 -6.91 -2.64 -2.17
C GLN A 77 -7.96 -1.95 -1.27
N GLY A 78 -7.51 -1.24 -0.23
CA GLY A 78 -8.37 -0.42 0.63
C GLY A 78 -8.95 0.78 -0.10
N ASP A 79 -8.14 1.48 -0.90
CA ASP A 79 -8.56 2.62 -1.72
C ASP A 79 -9.57 2.18 -2.77
N VAL A 80 -9.30 1.07 -3.47
CA VAL A 80 -10.22 0.46 -4.44
C VAL A 80 -11.58 0.19 -3.80
N ARG A 81 -11.60 -0.46 -2.63
CA ARG A 81 -12.85 -0.75 -1.91
C ARG A 81 -13.57 0.51 -1.45
N GLY A 82 -12.85 1.54 -1.01
CA GLY A 82 -13.43 2.82 -0.61
C GLY A 82 -14.00 3.63 -1.76
N ALA A 83 -13.51 3.40 -2.98
CA ALA A 83 -13.97 4.04 -4.20
C ALA A 83 -15.20 3.38 -4.84
N MET A 84 -15.46 2.11 -4.53
CA MET A 84 -16.64 1.39 -5.01
C MET A 84 -17.87 1.78 -4.18
N PRO A 85 -19.03 2.03 -4.80
CA PRO A 85 -20.26 2.29 -4.07
C PRO A 85 -20.65 1.10 -3.19
N SER A 86 -21.28 1.40 -2.06
CA SER A 86 -21.86 0.36 -1.22
C SER A 86 -23.04 -0.30 -1.92
N GLU A 87 -23.26 -1.59 -1.65
CA GLU A 87 -24.37 -2.41 -2.21
C GLU A 87 -25.77 -1.83 -1.91
N VAL A 88 -25.86 -0.84 -1.00
CA VAL A 88 -27.08 -0.16 -0.53
C VAL A 88 -27.11 1.30 -1.00
N THR A 89 -26.89 1.56 -2.29
CA THR A 89 -27.10 2.89 -2.86
C THR A 89 -28.29 2.89 -3.83
N THR A 90 -29.11 3.95 -3.77
CA THR A 90 -30.42 4.08 -4.45
C THR A 90 -30.33 4.57 -5.91
N LEU A 91 -29.13 4.64 -6.48
CA LEU A 91 -28.90 5.06 -7.87
C LEU A 91 -29.23 3.93 -8.86
N ASN A 92 -29.50 4.32 -10.12
CA ASN A 92 -29.63 3.36 -11.23
C ASN A 92 -28.31 2.58 -11.39
N ARG A 93 -28.36 1.27 -11.20
CA ARG A 93 -27.18 0.38 -11.24
C ARG A 93 -26.34 0.56 -12.51
N ALA A 94 -26.99 0.80 -13.65
CA ALA A 94 -26.30 0.95 -14.93
C ALA A 94 -25.44 2.24 -15.00
N GLU A 95 -25.93 3.34 -14.41
CA GLU A 95 -25.20 4.61 -14.39
C GLU A 95 -24.02 4.55 -13.41
N GLN A 96 -24.20 3.89 -12.25
CA GLN A 96 -23.10 3.63 -11.32
C GLN A 96 -22.03 2.74 -11.94
N ASP A 97 -22.42 1.64 -12.57
CA ASP A 97 -21.48 0.73 -13.22
C ASP A 97 -20.66 1.44 -14.31
N TYR A 98 -21.29 2.34 -15.06
CA TYR A 98 -20.60 3.14 -16.07
C TYR A 98 -19.57 4.10 -15.43
N LEU A 99 -19.95 4.83 -14.38
CA LEU A 99 -19.06 5.78 -13.72
C LEU A 99 -17.88 5.10 -13.03
N ILE A 100 -18.10 3.93 -12.40
CA ILE A 100 -17.04 3.15 -11.75
C ILE A 100 -16.01 2.67 -12.78
N ARG A 101 -16.47 2.20 -13.95
CA ARG A 101 -15.59 1.76 -15.03
C ARG A 101 -14.71 2.88 -15.60
N GLN A 102 -15.14 4.13 -15.48
CA GLN A 102 -14.37 5.30 -15.92
C GLN A 102 -13.53 5.92 -14.79
N LEU A 103 -13.66 5.46 -13.55
CA LEU A 103 -12.92 6.02 -12.42
C LEU A 103 -11.43 5.70 -12.57
N LYS A 104 -10.62 6.76 -12.56
CA LYS A 104 -9.17 6.67 -12.73
C LYS A 104 -8.44 6.56 -11.39
N VAL A 105 -7.32 5.86 -11.40
CA VAL A 105 -6.46 5.62 -10.23
C VAL A 105 -6.03 6.93 -9.58
N GLU A 106 -5.69 7.96 -10.35
CA GLU A 106 -5.24 9.26 -9.84
C GLU A 106 -6.21 9.95 -8.87
N ARG A 107 -7.51 9.62 -8.96
CA ARG A 107 -8.57 10.22 -8.15
C ARG A 107 -8.70 9.59 -6.76
N VAL A 108 -8.13 8.40 -6.56
CA VAL A 108 -8.32 7.60 -5.35
C VAL A 108 -7.00 7.13 -4.72
N MET A 109 -5.89 7.19 -5.46
CA MET A 109 -4.57 6.81 -4.95
C MET A 109 -4.10 7.71 -3.81
N SER A 110 -3.24 7.16 -2.97
CA SER A 110 -2.49 7.93 -1.97
C SER A 110 -1.27 8.57 -2.62
N ARG A 111 -1.13 9.90 -2.51
CA ARG A 111 -0.02 10.66 -3.09
C ARG A 111 1.18 10.80 -2.16
N GLU A 112 0.94 10.78 -0.85
CA GLU A 112 1.99 10.81 0.17
C GLU A 112 2.54 9.39 0.37
N VAL A 113 3.56 9.05 -0.42
CA VAL A 113 4.22 7.76 -0.38
C VAL A 113 5.45 7.80 0.52
N ILE A 114 5.57 6.79 1.39
CA ILE A 114 6.78 6.55 2.16
C ILE A 114 7.55 5.48 1.41
N VAL A 115 8.77 5.81 1.00
CA VAL A 115 9.62 4.95 0.19
C VAL A 115 10.79 4.43 1.01
N ALA A 116 11.18 3.19 0.75
CA ALA A 116 12.43 2.60 1.23
C ALA A 116 13.45 2.52 0.11
N THR A 117 14.73 2.56 0.46
CA THR A 117 15.82 2.28 -0.50
C THR A 117 16.27 0.84 -0.37
N GLU A 118 16.88 0.31 -1.43
CA GLU A 118 17.47 -1.03 -1.48
C GLU A 118 18.50 -1.28 -0.37
N GLU A 119 19.23 -0.23 0.02
CA GLU A 119 20.24 -0.26 1.08
C GLU A 119 19.66 -0.06 2.48
N MET A 120 18.38 0.30 2.61
CA MET A 120 17.75 0.40 3.93
C MET A 120 17.80 -0.96 4.64
N THR A 121 18.00 -0.97 5.95
CA THR A 121 18.00 -2.22 6.72
C THR A 121 16.57 -2.67 6.99
N LEU A 122 16.37 -3.98 7.21
CA LEU A 122 15.08 -4.51 7.67
C LEU A 122 14.62 -3.83 8.97
N ALA A 123 15.54 -3.52 9.88
CA ALA A 123 15.23 -2.80 11.12
C ALA A 123 14.67 -1.38 10.85
N ASP A 124 15.30 -0.62 9.96
CA ASP A 124 14.86 0.73 9.62
C ASP A 124 13.52 0.72 8.87
N ALA A 125 13.36 -0.21 7.91
CA ALA A 125 12.08 -0.42 7.23
C ALA A 125 10.97 -0.79 8.22
N ALA A 126 11.23 -1.72 9.15
CA ALA A 126 10.25 -2.11 10.17
C ALA A 126 9.86 -0.94 11.10
N ARG A 127 10.81 -0.06 11.45
CA ARG A 127 10.50 1.18 12.19
C ARG A 127 9.54 2.06 11.40
N LEU A 128 9.78 2.29 10.10
CA LEU A 128 8.88 3.08 9.26
C LEU A 128 7.47 2.46 9.19
N LEU A 129 7.37 1.15 8.97
CA LEU A 129 6.07 0.44 8.92
C LEU A 129 5.25 0.68 10.19
N VAL A 130 5.90 0.56 11.34
CA VAL A 130 5.26 0.67 12.66
C VAL A 130 4.94 2.13 13.02
N GLN A 131 5.86 3.06 12.74
CA GLN A 131 5.69 4.49 13.01
C GLN A 131 4.55 5.09 12.17
N TYR A 132 4.52 4.77 10.87
CA TYR A 132 3.53 5.31 9.94
C TYR A 132 2.29 4.42 9.79
N LYS A 133 2.24 3.28 10.49
CA LYS A 133 1.12 2.33 10.50
C LYS A 133 0.74 1.84 9.11
N ILE A 134 1.73 1.63 8.26
CA ILE A 134 1.59 1.14 6.89
C ILE A 134 2.00 -0.33 6.80
N GLY A 135 1.35 -1.07 5.91
CA GLY A 135 1.59 -2.50 5.73
C GLY A 135 2.72 -2.84 4.76
N GLY A 136 3.33 -1.83 4.12
CA GLY A 136 4.51 -1.98 3.27
C GLY A 136 5.05 -0.63 2.82
N LEU A 137 6.24 -0.69 2.25
CA LEU A 137 7.07 0.41 1.75
C LEU A 137 7.34 0.21 0.26
#